data_AF-A0A257JCK8-F1
#
_entry.id   AF-A0A257JCK8-F1
#
_cell.length_a   1.000
_cell.length_b   1.000
_cell.length_c   1.000
_cell.angle_alpha   90.00
_cell.angle_beta   90.00
_cell.angle_gamma   90.00
#
_symmetry.space_group_name_H-M   'P 1'
#
loop_
_entity.id
_entity.type
_entity.pdbx_description
1 polymer ?
#
loop_
_entity_poly.entity_id
_entity_poly.type
_entity_poly.pdbx_seq_one_letter_code
_entity_poly.pdbx_strand_id
1 'polypeptide(L)'
;IFWLNVPVGLAGLAQAWALVPQVKAEVLKPMDWLGLVLTGLGLSLAIFGFTLLGSRTGSGALAGEMMAAGAALLAAYAWHARRTPHPILDLTLSRISTFAISLWAGALFRISVGAMPFLLPLMLQVGFGMSAFQSGSLTFASAVGAMSMKLTAAPILRRWGFRQVLVVNAVISSALLAACALFTAATPAAVVMTVLLVGGFFRSLQFTSLNTLGYADVEHAQMS
;
A
#
# COMPACT_ATOMS: atom_id res chain seq x y z
N ILE A 1 -17.81 -12.14 5.81
CA ILE A 1 -16.36 -11.97 5.61
C ILE A 1 -15.57 -13.14 6.21
N PHE A 2 -15.71 -13.46 7.51
CA PHE A 2 -14.95 -14.54 8.18
C PHE A 2 -15.16 -15.95 7.58
N TRP A 3 -16.42 -16.37 7.40
CA TRP A 3 -16.76 -17.69 6.86
C TRP A 3 -16.31 -17.94 5.41
N LEU A 4 -16.15 -16.87 4.61
CA LEU A 4 -15.63 -16.98 3.23
C LEU A 4 -14.11 -17.13 3.22
N ASN A 5 -13.41 -16.48 4.16
CA ASN A 5 -11.94 -16.49 4.21
C ASN A 5 -11.36 -17.79 4.79
N VAL A 6 -12.04 -18.44 5.74
CA VAL A 6 -11.55 -19.70 6.35
C VAL A 6 -11.30 -20.81 5.32
N PRO A 7 -12.24 -21.18 4.43
CA PRO A 7 -12.01 -22.24 3.46
C PRO A 7 -10.94 -21.86 2.42
N VAL A 8 -10.90 -20.59 1.99
CA VAL A 8 -9.86 -20.08 1.08
C VAL A 8 -8.48 -20.12 1.75
N GLY A 9 -8.40 -19.78 3.03
CA GLY A 9 -7.18 -19.83 3.83
C GLY A 9 -6.65 -21.26 4.00
N LEU A 10 -7.52 -22.22 4.28
CA LEU A 10 -7.15 -23.64 4.36
C LEU A 10 -6.65 -24.18 3.02
N ALA A 11 -7.33 -23.84 1.91
CA ALA A 11 -6.89 -24.22 0.56
C ALA A 11 -5.53 -23.61 0.21
N GLY A 12 -5.31 -22.33 0.54
CA GLY A 12 -4.03 -21.66 0.35
C GLY A 12 -2.91 -22.28 1.19
N LEU A 13 -3.19 -22.67 2.44
CA LEU A 13 -2.24 -23.35 3.31
C LEU A 13 -1.83 -24.70 2.72
N ALA A 14 -2.78 -25.51 2.27
CA ALA A 14 -2.52 -26.79 1.63
C ALA A 14 -1.65 -26.63 0.37
N GLN A 15 -1.96 -25.64 -0.47
CA GLN A 15 -1.17 -25.37 -1.68
C GLN A 15 0.24 -24.85 -1.35
N ALA A 16 0.38 -23.94 -0.40
CA ALA A 16 1.70 -23.46 0.02
C ALA A 16 2.56 -24.61 0.56
N TRP A 17 1.97 -25.51 1.35
CA TRP A 17 2.67 -26.67 1.89
C TRP A 17 3.09 -27.68 0.81
N ALA A 18 2.30 -27.80 -0.26
CA ALA A 18 2.59 -28.70 -1.37
C ALA A 18 3.57 -28.11 -2.41
N LEU A 19 3.52 -26.79 -2.67
CA LEU A 19 4.19 -26.15 -3.81
C LEU A 19 5.43 -25.33 -3.42
N VAL A 20 5.57 -24.89 -2.16
CA VAL A 20 6.70 -24.05 -1.75
C VAL A 20 7.86 -24.95 -1.35
N PRO A 21 8.96 -25.02 -2.14
CA PRO A 21 10.14 -25.74 -1.73
C PRO A 21 10.70 -25.14 -0.43
N GLN A 22 11.06 -25.99 0.53
CA GLN A 22 11.72 -25.57 1.76
C GLN A 22 13.14 -25.10 1.44
N VAL A 23 13.29 -23.83 1.07
CA VAL A 23 14.59 -23.18 0.90
C VAL A 23 15.17 -22.98 2.29
N LYS A 24 16.15 -23.81 2.67
CA LYS A 24 16.94 -23.58 3.88
C LYS A 24 17.88 -22.41 3.61
N ALA A 25 17.76 -21.35 4.39
CA ALA A 25 18.70 -20.24 4.35
C ALA A 25 20.11 -20.77 4.71
N GLU A 26 21.07 -20.56 3.80
CA GLU A 26 22.44 -21.05 3.92
C GLU A 26 23.25 -20.33 5.01
N VAL A 27 22.79 -19.16 5.46
CA VAL A 27 23.46 -18.32 6.47
C VAL A 27 22.43 -17.69 7.42
N LEU A 28 22.50 -18.02 8.70
CA LEU A 28 21.73 -17.36 9.75
C LEU A 28 22.43 -16.04 10.12
N LYS A 29 21.94 -14.92 9.59
CA LYS A 29 22.38 -13.60 10.06
C LYS A 29 21.86 -13.36 11.49
N PRO A 30 22.67 -12.80 12.41
CA PRO A 30 22.22 -12.50 13.76
C PRO A 30 21.08 -11.47 13.72
N MET A 31 19.98 -11.75 14.41
CA MET A 31 18.79 -10.90 14.44
C MET A 31 19.02 -9.64 15.31
N ASP A 32 18.74 -8.47 14.76
CA ASP A 32 18.79 -7.18 15.48
C ASP A 32 17.54 -6.99 16.37
N TRP A 33 17.54 -7.66 17.53
CA TRP A 33 16.45 -7.56 18.51
C TRP A 33 16.21 -6.14 19.02
N LEU A 34 17.28 -5.36 19.20
CA LEU A 34 17.17 -3.98 19.66
C LEU A 34 16.52 -3.10 18.58
N GLY A 35 16.93 -3.28 17.33
CA GLY A 35 16.30 -2.64 16.18
C GLY A 35 14.83 -3.02 16.03
N LEU A 36 14.48 -4.30 16.23
CA LEU A 36 13.10 -4.78 16.21
C LEU A 36 12.24 -4.12 17.28
N VAL A 37 12.75 -4.02 18.52
CA VAL A 37 12.00 -3.39 19.63
C VAL A 37 11.84 -1.89 19.39
N LEU A 38 12.90 -1.19 18.97
CA LEU A 38 12.85 0.25 18.71
C LEU A 38 11.90 0.60 17.56
N THR A 39 11.99 -0.13 16.45
CA THR A 39 11.10 0.06 15.29
C THR A 39 9.68 -0.36 15.60
N GLY A 40 9.49 -1.53 16.20
CA GLY A 40 8.18 -2.06 16.55
C GLY A 40 7.41 -1.17 17.52
N LEU A 41 8.06 -0.74 18.61
CA LEU A 41 7.46 0.22 19.55
C LEU A 41 7.27 1.59 18.91
N GLY A 42 8.27 2.12 18.20
CA GLY A 42 8.19 3.43 17.56
C GLY A 42 7.04 3.55 16.56
N LEU A 43 6.89 2.56 15.67
CA LEU A 43 5.78 2.47 14.71
C LEU A 43 4.44 2.26 15.41
N SER A 44 4.38 1.41 16.45
CA SER A 44 3.14 1.16 17.19
C SER A 44 2.64 2.42 17.89
N LEU A 45 3.54 3.16 18.57
CA LEU A 45 3.20 4.43 19.22
C LEU A 45 2.76 5.48 18.20
N ALA A 46 3.46 5.58 17.06
CA ALA A 46 3.08 6.52 16.00
C ALA A 46 1.70 6.22 15.42
N ILE A 47 1.41 4.96 15.06
CA ILE A 47 0.11 4.53 14.53
C ILE A 47 -1.00 4.75 15.56
N PHE A 48 -0.74 4.41 16.82
CA PHE A 48 -1.70 4.61 17.90
C PHE A 48 -1.97 6.10 18.14
N GLY A 49 -0.93 6.94 18.11
CA GLY A 49 -1.06 8.40 18.20
C GLY A 49 -1.92 8.97 17.07
N PHE A 50 -1.69 8.57 15.81
CA PHE A 50 -2.55 8.97 14.68
C PHE A 50 -4.00 8.51 14.84
N THR A 51 -4.20 7.28 15.34
CA THR A 51 -5.53 6.73 15.58
C THR A 51 -6.26 7.51 16.68
N LEU A 52 -5.56 7.86 17.75
CA LEU A 52 -6.10 8.64 18.86
C LEU A 52 -6.45 10.07 18.43
N LEU A 53 -5.61 10.70 17.60
CA LEU A 53 -5.85 12.02 17.04
C LEU A 53 -7.10 12.07 16.16
N GLY A 54 -7.39 10.99 15.44
CA GLY A 54 -8.61 10.85 14.64
C GLY A 54 -9.86 10.48 15.45
N SER A 55 -9.71 10.07 16.71
CA SER A 55 -10.82 9.67 17.58
C SER A 55 -11.46 10.89 18.26
N ARG A 56 -12.79 10.94 18.33
CA ARG A 56 -13.51 12.05 19.01
C ARG A 56 -13.34 12.06 20.53
N THR A 57 -12.81 10.98 21.10
CA THR A 57 -12.68 10.75 22.54
C THR A 57 -11.24 10.87 23.05
N GLY A 58 -10.25 11.01 22.17
CA GLY A 58 -8.84 11.07 22.53
C GLY A 58 -8.42 12.46 23.01
N SER A 59 -7.63 12.52 24.10
CA SER A 59 -6.92 13.75 24.46
C SER A 59 -5.86 14.06 23.39
N GLY A 60 -5.97 15.22 22.74
CA GLY A 60 -4.99 15.65 21.74
C GLY A 60 -3.57 15.77 22.32
N ALA A 61 -3.45 16.05 23.63
CA ALA A 61 -2.16 16.06 24.33
C ALA A 61 -1.54 14.65 24.38
N LEU A 62 -2.32 13.63 24.76
CA LEU A 62 -1.86 12.25 24.79
C LEU A 62 -1.46 11.75 23.39
N ALA A 63 -2.21 12.14 22.36
CA ALA A 63 -1.85 11.81 20.98
C ALA A 63 -0.50 12.43 20.59
N GLY A 64 -0.29 13.71 20.93
CA GLY A 64 0.99 14.41 20.71
C GLY A 64 2.16 13.76 21.45
N GLU A 65 1.98 13.38 22.71
CA GLU A 65 2.99 12.68 23.50
C GLU A 65 3.37 11.32 22.90
N MET A 66 2.38 10.53 22.50
CA MET A 66 2.63 9.22 21.89
C MET A 66 3.31 9.35 20.52
N MET A 67 2.93 10.35 19.72
CA MET A 67 3.61 10.63 18.45
C MET A 67 5.06 11.11 18.67
N ALA A 68 5.29 11.98 19.66
CA ALA A 68 6.63 12.44 20.01
C ALA A 68 7.51 11.30 20.54
N ALA A 69 6.98 10.44 21.40
CA ALA A 69 7.67 9.25 21.89
C ALA A 69 7.96 8.25 20.75
N GLY A 70 7.00 8.01 19.85
CA GLY A 70 7.20 7.19 18.66
C GLY A 70 8.29 7.76 17.74
N ALA A 71 8.26 9.06 17.48
CA ALA A 71 9.28 9.75 16.68
C ALA A 71 10.67 9.67 17.33
N ALA A 72 10.77 9.82 18.65
CA ALA A 72 12.02 9.67 19.39
C ALA A 72 12.59 8.25 19.28
N LEU A 73 11.75 7.22 19.41
CA LEU A 73 12.16 5.81 19.25
C LEU A 73 12.62 5.52 17.81
N LEU A 74 11.94 6.05 16.81
CA LEU A 74 12.36 5.91 15.41
C LEU A 74 13.65 6.68 15.09
N ALA A 75 13.87 7.84 15.72
CA ALA A 75 15.13 8.58 15.61
C ALA A 75 16.29 7.83 16.29
N ALA A 76 16.03 7.24 17.47
CA ALA A 76 17.00 6.36 18.14
C ALA A 76 17.32 5.13 17.28
N TYR A 77 16.31 4.56 16.61
CA TYR A 77 16.53 3.50 15.64
C TYR A 77 17.40 3.94 14.46
N ALA A 78 17.17 5.12 13.88
CA ALA A 78 17.98 5.62 12.78
C ALA A 78 19.47 5.78 13.16
N TRP A 79 19.74 6.13 14.43
CA TRP A 79 21.09 6.18 14.96
C TRP A 79 21.69 4.78 15.19
N HIS A 80 20.90 3.84 15.73
CA HIS A 80 21.30 2.43 15.91
C HIS A 80 21.59 1.75 14.56
N ALA A 81 20.72 1.91 13.58
CA ALA A 81 20.83 1.33 12.25
C ALA A 81 22.10 1.78 11.51
N ARG A 82 22.62 2.98 11.80
CA ARG A 82 23.89 3.48 11.24
C ARG A 82 25.14 2.87 11.87
N ARG A 83 25.02 2.25 13.06
CA ARG A 83 26.14 1.70 13.84
C ARG A 83 26.14 0.16 13.88
N THR A 84 25.04 -0.47 13.47
CA THR A 84 24.87 -1.92 13.53
C THR A 84 25.25 -2.56 12.18
N PRO A 85 26.06 -3.65 12.16
CA PRO A 85 26.46 -4.32 10.92
C PRO A 85 25.31 -5.02 10.16
N HIS A 86 24.26 -5.42 10.87
CA HIS A 86 23.09 -6.11 10.33
C HIS A 86 21.78 -5.49 10.87
N PRO A 87 21.44 -4.25 10.46
CA PRO A 87 20.22 -3.60 10.92
C PRO A 87 18.97 -4.28 10.31
N ILE A 88 17.88 -4.34 11.07
CA ILE A 88 16.63 -4.96 10.60
C ILE A 88 15.98 -4.22 9.41
N LEU A 89 16.16 -2.90 9.33
CA LEU A 89 15.84 -2.05 8.20
C LEU A 89 17.14 -1.38 7.75
N ASP A 90 17.68 -1.83 6.62
CA ASP A 90 18.86 -1.21 6.05
C ASP A 90 18.51 0.14 5.42
N LEU A 91 18.73 1.21 6.19
CA LEU A 91 18.52 2.58 5.74
C LEU A 91 19.45 2.98 4.59
N THR A 92 20.54 2.25 4.33
CA THR A 92 21.42 2.53 3.19
C THR A 92 20.76 2.21 1.86
N LEU A 93 19.75 1.32 1.82
CA LEU A 93 18.92 1.07 0.63
C LEU A 93 18.20 2.32 0.16
N SER A 94 17.85 3.25 1.07
CA SER A 94 17.26 4.54 0.71
C SER A 94 18.19 5.46 -0.09
N ARG A 95 19.50 5.15 -0.17
CA ARG A 95 20.43 5.84 -1.08
C ARG A 95 20.28 5.38 -2.53
N ILE A 96 19.73 4.20 -2.76
CA ILE A 96 19.43 3.70 -4.09
C ILE A 96 18.20 4.46 -4.59
N SER A 97 18.38 5.29 -5.62
CA SER A 97 17.33 6.19 -6.12
C SER A 97 16.03 5.46 -6.48
N THR A 98 16.11 4.27 -7.07
CA THR A 98 14.95 3.45 -7.44
C THR A 98 14.21 2.87 -6.24
N PHE A 99 14.94 2.45 -5.20
CA PHE A 99 14.34 2.02 -3.94
C PHE A 99 13.67 3.19 -3.21
N ALA A 100 14.34 4.34 -3.11
CA ALA A 100 13.79 5.54 -2.47
C ALA A 100 12.53 6.04 -3.18
N ILE A 101 12.55 6.11 -4.51
CA ILE A 101 11.38 6.49 -5.31
C ILE A 101 10.25 5.50 -5.09
N SER A 102 10.53 4.19 -5.11
CA SER A 102 9.50 3.16 -4.88
C SER A 102 8.91 3.26 -3.48
N LEU A 103 9.72 3.53 -2.47
CA LEU A 103 9.30 3.67 -1.08
C LEU A 103 8.40 4.90 -0.90
N TRP A 104 8.85 6.08 -1.33
CA TRP A 104 8.09 7.32 -1.15
C TRP A 104 6.87 7.41 -2.05
N ALA A 105 7.02 7.10 -3.35
CA ALA A 105 5.88 7.07 -4.28
C ALA A 105 4.88 5.97 -3.88
N GLY A 106 5.37 4.82 -3.42
CA GLY A 106 4.55 3.74 -2.89
C GLY A 106 3.81 4.11 -1.62
N ALA A 107 4.46 4.79 -0.67
CA ALA A 107 3.83 5.27 0.54
C ALA A 107 2.71 6.27 0.22
N LEU A 108 3.00 7.29 -0.60
CA LEU A 108 2.01 8.29 -1.00
C LEU A 108 0.82 7.65 -1.73
N PHE A 109 1.11 6.76 -2.68
CA PHE A 109 0.09 6.02 -3.42
C PHE A 109 -0.78 5.15 -2.49
N ARG A 110 -0.17 4.45 -1.54
CA ARG A 110 -0.90 3.61 -0.56
C ARG A 110 -1.81 4.46 0.35
N ILE A 111 -1.38 5.65 0.75
CA ILE A 111 -2.22 6.58 1.52
C ILE A 111 -3.45 6.97 0.69
N SER A 112 -3.25 7.40 -0.56
CA SER A 112 -4.36 7.79 -1.44
C SER A 112 -5.33 6.63 -1.71
N VAL A 113 -4.79 5.45 -2.04
CA VAL A 113 -5.60 4.26 -2.35
C VAL A 113 -6.31 3.71 -1.12
N GLY A 114 -5.67 3.77 0.06
CA GLY A 114 -6.24 3.28 1.32
C GLY A 114 -7.48 4.05 1.76
N ALA A 115 -7.57 5.34 1.43
CA ALA A 115 -8.73 6.16 1.76
C ALA A 115 -9.96 5.90 0.87
N MET A 116 -9.76 5.47 -0.39
CA MET A 116 -10.85 5.38 -1.37
C MET A 116 -11.96 4.35 -1.05
N PRO A 117 -11.66 3.15 -0.53
CA PRO A 117 -12.69 2.19 -0.12
C PRO A 117 -13.64 2.72 0.95
N PHE A 118 -13.24 3.75 1.70
CA PHE A 118 -14.07 4.37 2.72
C PHE A 118 -14.71 5.66 2.20
N LEU A 119 -13.91 6.57 1.63
CA LEU A 119 -14.39 7.87 1.16
C LEU A 119 -15.38 7.75 -0.01
N LEU A 120 -15.15 6.82 -0.94
CA LEU A 120 -15.97 6.73 -2.14
C LEU A 120 -17.39 6.20 -1.83
N PRO A 121 -17.57 5.10 -1.07
CA PRO A 121 -18.91 4.71 -0.64
C PRO A 121 -19.57 5.76 0.25
N LEU A 122 -18.81 6.41 1.14
CA LEU A 122 -19.34 7.48 1.99
C LEU A 122 -19.87 8.65 1.16
N MET A 123 -19.13 9.09 0.14
CA MET A 123 -19.56 10.13 -0.79
C MET A 123 -20.80 9.72 -1.58
N LEU A 124 -20.85 8.50 -2.11
CA LEU A 124 -22.00 8.02 -2.90
C LEU A 124 -23.25 7.84 -2.03
N GLN A 125 -23.12 7.27 -0.83
CA GLN A 125 -24.26 6.96 0.03
C GLN A 125 -24.72 8.17 0.85
N VAL A 126 -23.80 8.81 1.56
CA VAL A 126 -24.14 9.95 2.45
C VAL A 126 -24.16 11.26 1.67
N GLY A 127 -23.23 11.46 0.74
CA GLY A 127 -23.15 12.69 -0.06
C GLY A 127 -24.20 12.76 -1.16
N PHE A 128 -24.37 11.70 -1.96
CA PHE A 128 -25.31 11.67 -3.09
C PHE A 128 -26.64 10.97 -2.76
N GLY A 129 -26.81 10.44 -1.56
CA GLY A 129 -28.06 9.77 -1.13
C GLY A 129 -28.33 8.42 -1.81
N MET A 130 -27.31 7.80 -2.42
CA MET A 130 -27.49 6.55 -3.15
C MET A 130 -27.69 5.36 -2.20
N SER A 131 -28.45 4.36 -2.64
CA SER A 131 -28.60 3.12 -1.87
C SER A 131 -27.29 2.34 -1.81
N ALA A 132 -27.13 1.48 -0.79
CA ALA A 132 -25.95 0.61 -0.66
C ALA A 132 -25.73 -0.26 -1.90
N PHE A 133 -26.81 -0.71 -2.56
CA PHE A 133 -26.73 -1.49 -3.79
C PHE A 133 -26.17 -0.67 -4.97
N GLN A 134 -26.63 0.57 -5.14
CA GLN A 134 -26.13 1.45 -6.20
C GLN A 134 -24.68 1.87 -5.95
N SER A 135 -24.32 2.22 -4.72
CA SER A 135 -22.93 2.52 -4.34
C SER A 135 -22.01 1.31 -4.56
N GLY A 136 -22.49 0.12 -4.17
CA GLY A 136 -21.80 -1.14 -4.38
C GLY A 136 -21.57 -1.46 -5.86
N SER A 137 -22.58 -1.27 -6.72
CA SER A 137 -22.44 -1.54 -8.15
C SER A 137 -21.45 -0.60 -8.85
N LEU A 138 -21.42 0.68 -8.46
CA LEU A 138 -20.43 1.64 -8.97
C LEU A 138 -19.01 1.30 -8.52
N THR A 139 -18.83 1.03 -7.22
CA THR A 139 -17.51 0.69 -6.65
C THR A 139 -16.99 -0.65 -7.17
N PHE A 140 -17.88 -1.59 -7.50
CA PHE A 140 -17.56 -2.86 -8.13
C PHE A 140 -16.85 -2.69 -9.48
N ALA A 141 -17.17 -1.63 -10.25
CA ALA A 141 -16.47 -1.33 -11.50
C ALA A 141 -14.95 -1.17 -11.29
N SER A 142 -14.52 -0.58 -10.17
CA SER A 142 -13.10 -0.47 -9.82
C SER A 142 -12.46 -1.83 -9.54
N ALA A 143 -13.19 -2.77 -8.95
CA ALA A 143 -12.69 -4.13 -8.72
C ALA A 143 -12.51 -4.88 -10.05
N VAL A 144 -13.49 -4.75 -10.96
CA VAL A 144 -13.41 -5.31 -12.33
C VAL A 144 -12.21 -4.75 -13.10
N GLY A 145 -11.98 -3.43 -13.02
CA GLY A 145 -10.80 -2.79 -13.62
C GLY A 145 -9.48 -3.35 -13.07
N ALA A 146 -9.39 -3.50 -11.75
CA ALA A 146 -8.20 -4.07 -11.10
C ALA A 146 -7.95 -5.54 -11.49
N MET A 147 -9.00 -6.34 -11.62
CA MET A 147 -8.88 -7.73 -12.10
C MET A 147 -8.42 -7.79 -13.56
N SER A 148 -8.96 -6.92 -14.41
CA SER A 148 -8.61 -6.83 -15.84
C SER A 148 -7.15 -6.43 -16.05
N MET A 149 -6.59 -5.61 -15.16
CA MET A 149 -5.17 -5.25 -15.20
C MET A 149 -4.26 -6.46 -15.04
N LYS A 150 -4.59 -7.42 -14.18
CA LYS A 150 -3.68 -8.57 -13.92
C LYS A 150 -3.39 -9.39 -15.18
N LEU A 151 -4.35 -9.45 -16.10
CA LEU A 151 -4.22 -10.15 -17.40
C LEU A 151 -3.38 -9.36 -18.42
N THR A 152 -3.29 -8.03 -18.27
CA THR A 152 -2.70 -7.12 -19.27
C THR A 152 -1.40 -6.48 -18.82
N ALA A 153 -1.01 -6.63 -17.55
CA ALA A 153 0.19 -6.04 -16.98
C ALA A 153 1.48 -6.46 -17.71
N ALA A 154 1.69 -7.77 -17.88
CA ALA A 154 2.89 -8.33 -18.49
C ALA A 154 3.15 -7.84 -19.93
N PRO A 155 2.17 -7.89 -20.86
CA PRO A 155 2.39 -7.40 -22.22
C PRO A 155 2.62 -5.88 -22.28
N ILE A 156 1.97 -5.09 -21.42
CA ILE A 156 2.16 -3.63 -21.36
C ILE A 156 3.59 -3.30 -20.94
N LEU A 157 4.05 -3.89 -19.83
CA LEU A 157 5.41 -3.68 -19.31
C LEU A 157 6.48 -4.11 -20.33
N ARG A 158 6.27 -5.23 -21.03
CA ARG A 158 7.20 -5.73 -22.04
C ARG A 158 7.27 -4.84 -23.29
N ARG A 159 6.17 -4.19 -23.67
CA ARG A 159 6.10 -3.40 -24.92
C ARG A 159 6.55 -1.95 -24.74
N TRP A 160 6.28 -1.34 -23.60
CA TRP A 160 6.51 0.10 -23.37
C TRP A 160 7.70 0.39 -22.43
N GLY A 161 8.27 -0.65 -21.83
CA GLY A 161 9.36 -0.51 -20.89
C GLY A 161 8.90 0.00 -19.53
N PHE A 162 9.61 -0.43 -18.50
CA PHE A 162 9.19 -0.28 -17.11
C PHE A 162 9.08 1.20 -16.66
N ARG A 163 10.10 2.00 -16.97
CA ARG A 163 10.19 3.41 -16.53
C ARG A 163 9.09 4.29 -17.12
N GLN A 164 8.81 4.15 -18.42
CA GLN A 164 7.77 4.95 -19.08
C GLN A 164 6.39 4.58 -18.57
N VAL A 165 6.10 3.29 -18.40
CA VAL A 165 4.83 2.82 -17.82
C VAL A 165 4.62 3.38 -16.42
N LEU A 166 5.65 3.35 -15.56
CA LEU A 166 5.53 3.85 -14.18
C LEU A 166 5.18 5.34 -14.12
N VAL A 167 5.85 6.17 -14.93
CA VAL A 167 5.64 7.63 -14.94
C VAL A 167 4.27 7.97 -15.52
N VAL A 168 3.91 7.41 -16.68
CA VAL A 168 2.62 7.66 -17.33
C VAL A 168 1.47 7.19 -16.44
N ASN A 169 1.61 6.01 -15.84
CA ASN A 169 0.60 5.46 -14.95
C ASN A 169 0.44 6.27 -13.66
N ALA A 170 1.53 6.81 -13.09
CA ALA A 170 1.44 7.70 -11.94
C ALA A 170 0.64 8.97 -12.25
N VAL A 171 0.83 9.56 -13.44
CA VAL A 171 0.07 10.74 -13.90
C VAL A 171 -1.40 10.39 -14.12
N ILE A 172 -1.69 9.30 -14.83
CA ILE A 172 -3.07 8.86 -15.11
C ILE A 172 -3.80 8.51 -13.81
N SER A 173 -3.16 7.76 -12.91
CA SER A 173 -3.73 7.38 -11.61
C SER A 173 -4.04 8.62 -10.76
N SER A 174 -3.14 9.61 -10.73
CA SER A 174 -3.35 10.87 -10.02
C SER A 174 -4.50 11.68 -10.63
N ALA A 175 -4.58 11.75 -11.96
CA ALA A 175 -5.66 12.45 -12.65
C ALA A 175 -7.03 11.79 -12.41
N LEU A 176 -7.11 10.46 -12.44
CA LEU A 176 -8.35 9.72 -12.16
C LEU A 176 -8.77 9.85 -10.70
N LEU A 177 -7.81 9.90 -9.76
CA LEU A 177 -8.08 10.21 -8.37
C LEU A 177 -8.65 11.62 -8.20
N ALA A 178 -8.04 12.62 -8.84
CA ALA A 178 -8.53 13.99 -8.82
C ALA A 178 -9.92 14.11 -9.47
N ALA A 179 -10.20 13.34 -10.53
CA ALA A 179 -11.52 13.28 -11.16
C ALA A 179 -12.61 12.77 -10.20
N CYS A 180 -12.26 11.90 -9.25
CA CYS A 180 -13.22 11.46 -8.23
C CYS A 180 -13.67 12.61 -7.32
N ALA A 181 -12.82 13.62 -7.08
CA ALA A 181 -13.18 14.80 -6.30
C ALA A 181 -14.11 15.76 -7.05
N LEU A 182 -14.19 15.65 -8.38
CA LEU A 182 -15.09 16.44 -9.23
C LEU A 182 -16.48 15.80 -9.38
N PHE A 183 -16.70 14.62 -8.80
CA PHE A 183 -18.01 13.98 -8.85
C PHE A 183 -19.04 14.80 -8.08
N THR A 184 -20.18 15.01 -8.74
CA THR A 184 -21.38 15.64 -8.18
C THR A 184 -22.55 14.66 -8.24
N ALA A 185 -23.61 14.92 -7.48
CA ALA A 185 -24.83 14.10 -7.49
C ALA A 185 -25.51 14.03 -8.88
N ALA A 186 -25.25 15.01 -9.75
CA ALA A 186 -25.77 15.04 -11.13
C ALA A 186 -24.90 14.24 -12.13
N THR A 187 -23.77 13.70 -11.70
CA THR A 187 -22.85 12.99 -12.61
C THR A 187 -23.50 11.69 -13.10
N PRO A 188 -23.53 11.44 -14.42
CA PRO A 188 -24.09 10.19 -14.94
C PRO A 188 -23.35 8.96 -14.39
N ALA A 189 -24.11 7.94 -13.97
CA ALA A 189 -23.54 6.72 -13.41
C ALA A 189 -22.52 6.04 -14.34
N ALA A 190 -22.75 6.09 -15.66
CA ALA A 190 -21.82 5.57 -16.66
C ALA A 190 -20.45 6.26 -16.64
N VAL A 191 -20.41 7.57 -16.41
CA VAL A 191 -19.15 8.34 -16.29
C VAL A 191 -18.41 7.90 -15.03
N VAL A 192 -19.11 7.80 -13.90
CA VAL A 192 -18.51 7.36 -12.63
C VAL A 192 -17.98 5.94 -12.76
N MET A 193 -18.75 5.01 -13.33
CA MET A 193 -18.31 3.63 -13.56
C MET A 193 -17.08 3.57 -14.46
N THR A 194 -17.03 4.35 -15.54
CA THR A 194 -15.88 4.38 -16.45
C THR A 194 -14.63 4.89 -15.75
N VAL A 195 -14.72 6.00 -15.01
CA VAL A 195 -13.60 6.55 -14.25
C VAL A 195 -13.13 5.57 -13.18
N LEU A 196 -14.05 4.89 -12.48
CA LEU A 196 -13.71 3.90 -11.47
C LEU A 196 -13.09 2.63 -12.08
N LEU A 197 -13.59 2.15 -13.21
CA LEU A 197 -13.04 1.00 -13.93
C LEU A 197 -11.61 1.28 -14.40
N VAL A 198 -11.43 2.40 -15.11
CA VAL A 198 -10.12 2.83 -15.61
C VAL A 198 -9.19 3.14 -14.43
N GLY A 199 -9.70 3.79 -13.39
CA GLY A 199 -8.97 4.08 -12.15
C GLY A 199 -8.50 2.82 -11.43
N GLY A 200 -9.36 1.81 -11.31
CA GLY A 200 -9.02 0.52 -10.73
C GLY A 200 -7.93 -0.21 -11.51
N PHE A 201 -7.99 -0.16 -12.84
CA PHE A 201 -6.98 -0.74 -13.72
C PHE A 201 -5.60 -0.12 -13.50
N PHE A 202 -5.48 1.20 -13.66
CA PHE A 202 -4.20 1.91 -13.54
C PHE A 202 -3.64 1.87 -12.12
N ARG A 203 -4.51 1.90 -11.12
CA ARG A 203 -4.11 1.74 -9.72
C ARG A 203 -3.51 0.36 -9.45
N SER A 204 -4.13 -0.70 -9.97
CA SER A 204 -3.57 -2.05 -9.87
C SER A 204 -2.22 -2.14 -10.60
N LEU A 205 -2.10 -1.51 -11.78
CA LEU A 205 -0.85 -1.41 -12.54
C LEU A 205 0.25 -0.70 -11.75
N GLN A 206 -0.10 0.36 -11.04
CA GLN A 206 0.85 1.16 -10.27
C GLN A 206 1.32 0.37 -9.06
N PHE A 207 0.41 -0.31 -8.38
CA PHE A 207 0.73 -1.16 -7.24
C PHE A 207 1.69 -2.29 -7.63
N THR A 208 1.39 -3.02 -8.71
CA THR A 208 2.29 -4.09 -9.18
C THR A 208 3.65 -3.54 -9.58
N SER A 209 3.68 -2.47 -10.38
CA SER A 209 4.93 -1.89 -10.86
C SER A 209 5.80 -1.35 -9.72
N LEU A 210 5.22 -0.66 -8.73
CA LEU A 210 6.00 -0.16 -7.58
C LEU A 210 6.59 -1.30 -6.73
N ASN A 211 5.84 -2.38 -6.52
CA ASN A 211 6.39 -3.54 -5.82
C ASN A 211 7.52 -4.18 -6.63
N THR A 212 7.38 -4.33 -7.95
CA THR A 212 8.44 -4.88 -8.80
C THR A 212 9.69 -3.98 -8.83
N LEU A 213 9.53 -2.66 -8.91
CA LEU A 213 10.65 -1.70 -8.94
C LEU A 213 11.47 -1.77 -7.65
N GLY A 214 10.79 -1.95 -6.51
CA GLY A 214 11.44 -2.09 -5.21
C GLY A 214 12.39 -3.28 -5.09
N TYR A 215 12.26 -4.28 -5.96
CA TYR A 215 13.13 -5.46 -6.01
C TYR A 215 14.04 -5.51 -7.24
N ALA A 216 13.79 -4.69 -8.26
CA ALA A 216 14.49 -4.76 -9.55
C ALA A 216 16.00 -4.49 -9.44
N ASP A 217 16.38 -3.58 -8.53
CA ASP A 217 17.77 -3.17 -8.30
C ASP A 217 18.33 -3.61 -6.94
N VAL A 218 17.60 -4.44 -6.19
CA VAL A 218 18.08 -4.97 -4.89
C VAL A 218 18.84 -6.26 -5.19
N GLU A 219 20.17 -6.24 -5.01
CA GLU A 219 21.02 -7.41 -5.22
C GLU A 219 20.52 -8.60 -4.38
N HIS A 220 20.58 -9.82 -4.94
CA HIS A 220 20.18 -11.06 -4.26
C HIS A 220 20.82 -11.24 -2.88
N ALA A 221 22.01 -10.68 -2.65
CA ALA A 221 22.72 -10.71 -1.37
C ALA A 221 22.08 -9.83 -0.26
N GLN A 222 21.28 -8.82 -0.64
CA GLN A 222 20.56 -7.92 0.27
C GLN A 222 19.09 -8.34 0.49
N MET A 223 18.58 -9.31 -0.27
CA MET A 223 17.23 -9.87 -0.11
C MET A 223 17.12 -10.97 0.97
N SER A 224 18.24 -11.33 1.62
CA SER A 224 18.31 -12.34 2.69
C SER A 224 18.69 -11.75 4.03
#